data_AF-A0A534C6N0-F1
#
_entry.id   AF-A0A534C6N0-F1
#
_cell.length_a   1.000
_cell.length_b   1.000
_cell.length_c   1.000
_cell.angle_alpha   90.00
_cell.angle_beta   90.00
_cell.angle_gamma   90.00
#
_symmetry.space_group_name_H-M   'P 1'
#
loop_
_entity.id
_entity.type
_entity.pdbx_description
1 polymer ?
#
loop_
_entity_poly.entity_id
_entity_poly.type
_entity_poly.pdbx_seq_one_letter_code
_entity_poly.pdbx_strand_id
1 'polypeptide(L)'
;DYNCLHQDLYGDCVFPLQVAILLSQPGKDFTGGEFIITEQRPRMQSRPEVVPLRQGDAVIFAVHHRPVSGTRGVYPVNLRHGVSRVRSGRRHTLGVIFHDAR
;
A
#
# COMPACT_ATOMS: atom_id res chain seq x y z
N ASP A 1 7.22 0.79 -15.27
CA ASP A 1 6.12 0.15 -14.53
C ASP A 1 5.44 1.13 -13.60
N TYR A 2 4.12 1.04 -13.51
CA TYR A 2 3.29 1.71 -12.51
C TYR A 2 2.35 0.64 -11.95
N ASN A 3 2.08 0.67 -10.65
CA ASN A 3 1.10 -0.24 -10.07
C ASN A 3 -0.15 0.58 -9.72
N CYS A 4 -1.27 0.26 -10.38
CA CYS A 4 -2.55 0.92 -10.14
C CYS A 4 -2.94 0.90 -8.66
N LEU A 5 -3.80 1.82 -8.24
CA LEU A 5 -4.42 1.71 -6.92
C LEU A 5 -5.32 0.46 -6.89
N HIS A 6 -4.99 -0.50 -6.03
CA HIS A 6 -5.70 -1.77 -5.94
C HIS A 6 -5.83 -2.22 -4.48
N GLN A 7 -6.53 -3.34 -4.32
CA GLN A 7 -6.73 -4.06 -3.07
C GLN A 7 -6.39 -5.50 -3.38
N ASP A 8 -5.59 -6.12 -2.52
CA ASP A 8 -5.15 -7.49 -2.74
C ASP A 8 -6.16 -8.48 -2.15
N LEU A 9 -7.33 -8.52 -2.76
CA LEU A 9 -8.38 -9.49 -2.43
C LEU A 9 -8.24 -10.71 -3.35
N TYR A 10 -7.70 -11.81 -2.83
CA TYR A 10 -7.58 -13.08 -3.56
C TYR A 10 -8.05 -14.24 -2.68
N GLY A 11 -8.91 -15.11 -3.23
CA GLY A 11 -9.38 -16.32 -2.54
C GLY A 11 -10.45 -16.07 -1.46
N ASP A 12 -10.88 -17.16 -0.82
CA ASP A 12 -11.96 -17.16 0.18
C ASP A 12 -11.49 -16.65 1.56
N CYS A 13 -10.17 -16.72 1.83
CA CYS A 13 -9.56 -16.26 3.07
C CYS A 13 -8.46 -15.24 2.80
N VAL A 14 -8.60 -14.05 3.37
CA VAL A 14 -7.65 -12.94 3.19
C VAL A 14 -7.12 -12.53 4.56
N PHE A 15 -5.79 -12.55 4.74
CA PHE A 15 -5.19 -11.93 5.92
C PHE A 15 -5.26 -10.40 5.76
N PRO A 16 -5.66 -9.65 6.80
CA PRO A 16 -5.99 -8.24 6.64
C PRO A 16 -4.77 -7.33 6.44
N LEU A 17 -3.54 -7.86 6.52
CA LEU A 17 -2.30 -7.11 6.43
C LEU A 17 -1.35 -7.69 5.38
N GLN A 18 -0.60 -6.81 4.74
CA GLN A 18 0.52 -7.15 3.85
C GLN A 18 1.74 -6.33 4.20
N VAL A 19 2.90 -6.82 3.77
CA VAL A 19 4.17 -6.11 3.91
C VAL A 19 4.80 -5.90 2.55
N ALA A 20 5.29 -4.70 2.29
CA ALA A 20 6.19 -4.43 1.18
C ALA A 20 7.52 -3.90 1.71
N ILE A 21 8.63 -4.47 1.25
CA ILE A 21 9.99 -4.08 1.61
C ILE A 21 10.67 -3.51 0.37
N LEU A 22 11.18 -2.28 0.47
CA LEU A 22 11.86 -1.64 -0.65
C LEU A 22 13.31 -2.12 -0.74
N LEU A 23 13.68 -2.74 -1.86
CA LEU A 23 15.01 -3.31 -2.08
C LEU A 23 15.95 -2.38 -2.86
N SER A 24 15.42 -1.36 -3.51
CA SER A 24 16.17 -0.37 -4.31
C SER A 24 16.28 0.97 -3.59
N GLN A 25 17.38 1.70 -3.81
CA GLN A 25 17.62 3.02 -3.22
C GLN A 25 16.98 4.15 -4.05
N PRO A 26 15.99 4.89 -3.52
CA PRO A 26 15.42 6.04 -4.21
C PRO A 26 16.48 7.12 -4.49
N GLY A 27 16.37 7.77 -5.65
CA GLY A 27 17.32 8.80 -6.11
C GLY A 27 18.63 8.26 -6.68
N LYS A 28 18.93 6.96 -6.49
CA LYS A 28 20.09 6.28 -7.07
C LYS A 28 19.69 5.22 -8.08
N ASP A 29 18.87 4.25 -7.64
CA ASP A 29 18.44 3.12 -8.47
C ASP A 29 17.17 3.44 -9.27
N PHE A 30 16.35 4.37 -8.78
CA PHE A 30 15.13 4.84 -9.44
C PHE A 30 14.69 6.25 -8.99
N THR A 31 13.84 6.91 -9.78
CA THR A 31 13.11 8.14 -9.40
C THR A 31 11.61 7.97 -9.61
N GLY A 32 10.78 8.75 -8.90
CA GLY A 32 9.35 8.47 -8.78
C GLY A 32 9.10 7.17 -8.01
N GLY A 33 8.06 6.40 -8.37
CA GLY A 33 7.84 5.07 -7.82
C GLY A 33 7.52 5.06 -6.32
N GLU A 34 6.93 6.14 -5.81
CA GLU A 34 6.53 6.24 -4.41
C GLU A 34 5.44 5.22 -4.07
N PHE A 35 5.52 4.63 -2.88
CA PHE A 35 4.41 3.82 -2.35
C PHE A 35 3.30 4.76 -1.89
N ILE A 36 2.09 4.56 -2.42
CA ILE A 36 0.93 5.40 -2.17
C ILE A 36 -0.14 4.57 -1.50
N ILE A 37 -0.73 5.13 -0.45
CA ILE A 37 -1.96 4.66 0.17
C ILE A 37 -3.05 5.69 -0.10
N THR A 38 -4.26 5.24 -0.43
CA THR A 38 -5.43 6.11 -0.48
C THR A 38 -6.49 5.63 0.49
N GLU A 39 -6.86 6.51 1.41
CA GLU A 39 -7.97 6.28 2.35
C GLU A 39 -9.25 6.87 1.77
N GLN A 40 -10.27 6.04 1.59
CA GLN A 40 -11.61 6.52 1.23
C GLN A 40 -12.25 7.15 2.45
N ARG A 41 -12.66 8.41 2.31
CA ARG A 41 -13.35 9.15 3.37
C ARG A 41 -14.84 9.26 3.00
N PRO A 42 -15.77 8.80 3.84
CA PRO A 42 -17.19 8.84 3.51
C PRO A 42 -17.64 10.26 3.13
N ARG A 43 -18.28 10.39 1.96
CA ARG A 43 -18.78 11.66 1.40
C ARG A 43 -17.71 12.74 1.16
N MET A 44 -16.44 12.35 1.14
CA MET A 44 -15.30 13.24 0.95
C MET A 44 -14.36 12.66 -0.11
N GLN A 45 -13.54 13.50 -0.72
CA GLN A 45 -12.51 13.00 -1.65
C GLN A 45 -11.52 12.10 -0.88
N SER A 46 -11.13 10.99 -1.51
CA SER A 46 -10.09 10.11 -0.99
C SER A 46 -8.81 10.88 -0.72
N ARG A 47 -8.14 10.54 0.39
CA ARG A 47 -6.89 11.18 0.78
C ARG A 47 -5.72 10.29 0.37
N PRO A 48 -4.85 10.73 -0.57
CA PRO A 48 -3.61 10.04 -0.83
C PRO A 48 -2.59 10.36 0.27
N GLU A 49 -1.80 9.37 0.63
CA GLU A 49 -0.64 9.48 1.51
C GLU A 49 0.53 8.75 0.84
N VAL A 50 1.68 9.42 0.82
CA VAL A 50 2.93 8.86 0.30
C VAL A 50 3.73 8.32 1.48
N VAL A 51 4.16 7.07 1.40
CA VAL A 51 5.04 6.45 2.39
C VAL A 51 6.49 6.58 1.89
N PRO A 52 7.34 7.41 2.52
CA PRO A 52 8.66 7.76 2.01
C PRO A 52 9.70 6.69 2.35
N LEU A 53 9.55 5.49 1.78
CA LEU A 53 10.47 4.36 2.01
C LEU A 53 11.87 4.64 1.46
N ARG A 54 12.88 4.25 2.24
CA ARG A 54 14.28 4.09 1.83
C ARG A 54 14.59 2.61 1.58
N GLN A 55 15.76 2.34 1.01
CA GLN A 55 16.22 0.96 0.84
C GLN A 55 16.29 0.24 2.19
N GLY A 56 15.68 -0.93 2.27
CA GLY A 56 15.57 -1.74 3.48
C GLY A 56 14.33 -1.43 4.33
N ASP A 57 13.65 -0.31 4.11
CA ASP A 57 12.43 0.00 4.86
C ASP A 57 11.28 -0.93 4.46
N ALA A 58 10.45 -1.25 5.45
CA ALA A 58 9.24 -2.04 5.29
C ALA A 58 8.00 -1.19 5.59
N VAL A 59 6.95 -1.33 4.77
CA VAL A 59 5.61 -0.82 5.07
C VAL A 59 4.66 -1.98 5.32
N ILE A 60 3.96 -1.92 6.46
CA ILE A 60 2.82 -2.80 6.76
C ILE A 60 1.56 -2.00 6.47
N PHE A 61 0.64 -2.56 5.69
CA PHE A 61 -0.59 -1.88 5.30
C PHE A 61 -1.78 -2.82 5.27
N ALA A 62 -2.97 -2.25 5.43
CA ALA A 62 -4.22 -3.00 5.35
C ALA A 62 -4.55 -3.37 3.91
N VAL A 63 -4.95 -4.62 3.68
CA VAL A 63 -5.28 -5.13 2.35
C VAL A 63 -6.58 -4.52 1.79
N HIS A 64 -7.54 -4.25 2.68
CA HIS A 64 -8.87 -3.78 2.30
C HIS A 64 -9.42 -2.71 3.26
N HIS A 65 -9.58 -3.07 4.53
CA HIS A 65 -10.16 -2.18 5.54
C HIS A 65 -9.17 -1.81 6.62
N ARG A 66 -9.15 -0.51 6.98
CA ARG A 66 -8.45 0.00 8.16
C ARG A 66 -9.47 0.47 9.20
N PRO A 67 -9.32 0.11 10.48
CA PRO A 67 -10.14 0.69 11.55
C PRO A 67 -9.76 2.16 11.78
N VAL A 68 -10.76 3.03 11.86
CA VAL A 68 -10.60 4.46 12.15
C VAL A 68 -11.51 4.86 13.30
N SER A 69 -11.00 5.70 14.20
CA SER A 69 -11.78 6.27 15.31
C SER A 69 -12.78 7.29 14.79
N GLY A 70 -14.06 7.07 15.08
CA GLY A 70 -15.15 8.03 14.86
C GLY A 70 -15.81 8.46 16.16
N THR A 71 -16.74 9.41 16.07
CA THR A 71 -17.49 9.94 17.23
C THR A 71 -18.38 8.89 17.91
N ARG A 72 -18.75 7.82 17.20
CA ARG A 72 -19.60 6.72 17.68
C ARG A 72 -18.83 5.39 17.84
N GLY A 73 -17.50 5.46 17.93
CA GLY A 73 -16.62 4.29 18.00
C GLY A 73 -15.82 4.05 16.72
N VAL A 74 -15.14 2.90 16.68
CA VAL A 74 -14.29 2.50 15.55
C VAL A 74 -15.16 2.01 14.38
N TYR A 75 -14.86 2.47 13.17
CA TYR A 75 -15.52 2.01 11.95
C TYR A 75 -14.49 1.71 10.85
N PRO A 76 -14.78 0.82 9.90
CA PRO A 76 -13.87 0.50 8.81
C PRO A 76 -13.90 1.59 7.73
N VAL A 77 -12.72 1.92 7.20
CA VAL A 77 -12.58 2.69 5.95
C VAL A 77 -11.89 1.84 4.89
N ASN A 78 -12.26 2.05 3.62
CA ASN A 78 -11.58 1.38 2.52
C ASN A 78 -10.22 2.01 2.28
N LEU A 79 -9.22 1.15 2.19
CA LEU A 79 -7.85 1.49 1.86
C LEU A 79 -7.51 0.84 0.52
N ARG A 80 -6.91 1.61 -0.38
CA ARG A 80 -6.25 1.10 -1.58
C ARG A 80 -4.79 1.48 -1.51
N HIS A 81 -3.93 0.69 -2.11
CA HIS A 81 -2.52 1.00 -2.18
C HIS A 81 -2.01 0.83 -3.62
N GLY A 82 -0.86 1.40 -3.92
CA GLY A 82 -0.27 1.32 -5.24
C GLY A 82 1.11 1.93 -5.25
N VAL A 83 1.69 2.00 -6.44
CA VAL A 83 3.00 2.60 -6.66
C VAL A 83 2.88 3.60 -7.78
N SER A 84 3.33 4.83 -7.51
CA SER A 84 3.35 5.89 -8.51
C SER A 84 4.20 5.48 -9.72
N ARG A 85 4.10 6.23 -10.81
CA ARG A 85 4.93 5.99 -11.99
C ARG A 85 6.42 6.07 -11.63
N VAL A 86 7.18 5.01 -11.92
CA VAL A 86 8.65 5.08 -11.97
C VAL A 86 9.04 5.96 -13.15
N ARG A 87 9.79 7.03 -12.89
CA ARG A 87 10.20 8.02 -13.90
C ARG A 87 11.54 7.67 -14.55
N SER A 88 12.44 7.04 -13.79
CA SER A 88 13.71 6.50 -14.31
C SER A 88 14.20 5.34 -13.44
N GLY A 89 15.07 4.52 -13.99
CA GLY A 89 15.71 3.40 -13.28
C GLY A 89 14.79 2.20 -13.06
N ARG A 90 15.12 1.35 -12.07
CA ARG A 90 14.39 0.11 -11.76
C ARG A 90 14.13 0.03 -10.26
N ARG A 91 12.87 -0.16 -9.88
CA ARG A 91 12.42 -0.29 -8.50
C ARG A 91 12.12 -1.75 -8.18
N HIS A 92 12.84 -2.32 -7.23
CA HIS A 92 12.59 -3.68 -6.74
C HIS A 92 11.97 -3.63 -5.35
N THR A 93 10.95 -4.47 -5.14
CA THR A 93 10.27 -4.64 -3.85
C THR A 93 10.04 -6.11 -3.58
N LEU A 94 10.18 -6.52 -2.33
CA LEU A 94 9.71 -7.81 -1.83
C LEU A 94 8.34 -7.62 -1.19
N GLY A 95 7.34 -8.34 -1.69
CA GLY A 95 6.02 -8.43 -1.04
C GLY A 95 5.96 -9.68 -0.16
N VAL A 96 5.49 -9.52 1.08
CA VAL A 96 5.09 -10.64 1.94
C VAL A 96 3.58 -10.61 2.04
N ILE A 97 2.95 -11.62 1.45
CA ILE A 97 1.50 -11.72 1.40
C ILE A 97 1.07 -12.96 2.16
N PHE A 98 0.18 -12.77 3.11
CA PHE A 98 -0.44 -13.84 3.88
C PHE A 98 -1.83 -14.05 3.30
N HIS A 99 -1.99 -15.00 2.38
CA HIS A 99 -3.30 -15.57 2.07
C HIS A 99 -3.16 -17.07 2.18
N ASP A 100 -4.20 -17.73 2.68
CA ASP A 100 -4.20 -19.14 2.98
C ASP A 100 -3.77 -19.94 1.75
N ALA A 101 -2.54 -20.45 1.81
CA ALA A 101 -2.05 -21.46 0.89
C ALA A 101 -2.69 -22.77 1.33
N ARG A 102 -3.65 -23.25 0.54
CA ARG A 102 -3.92 -24.69 0.54
C ARG A 102 -2.72 -25.42 -0.04
#